data_AF-A0A973RAJ6-F1
#
_entry.id   AF-A0A973RAJ6-F1
#
_cell.length_a   1.000
_cell.length_b   1.000
_cell.length_c   1.000
_cell.angle_alpha   90.00
_cell.angle_beta   90.00
_cell.angle_gamma   90.00
#
_symmetry.space_group_name_H-M   'P 1'
#
loop_
_entity.id
_entity.type
_entity.pdbx_description
1 polymer ?
#
loop_
_entity_poly.entity_id
_entity_poly.type
_entity_poly.pdbx_seq_one_letter_code
_entity_poly.pdbx_strand_id
1 'polypeptide(L)'
;TGGAALLVRAAEDAARELGATTLVLDTRGDLVEARALYARLGYTETEPHNDDVYAEHWFRKDLTRPAPAPRCAAAHDPSRTARR
;
A
#
# COMPACT_ATOMS: atom_id res chain seq x y z
N THR A 1 -1.23 -17.05 -8.82
CA THR A 1 -2.04 -16.50 -7.70
C THR A 1 -1.29 -15.31 -7.13
N GLY A 2 -1.79 -14.10 -7.37
CA GLY A 2 -0.99 -12.88 -7.26
C GLY A 2 -0.75 -12.41 -5.81
N GLY A 3 0.51 -12.31 -5.40
CA GLY A 3 0.92 -11.77 -4.09
C GLY A 3 0.79 -10.26 -3.95
N ALA A 4 0.46 -9.54 -5.03
CA ALA A 4 0.40 -8.08 -5.04
C ALA A 4 -0.60 -7.52 -4.01
N ALA A 5 -1.77 -8.13 -3.84
CA ALA A 5 -2.75 -7.69 -2.83
C ALA A 5 -2.22 -7.82 -1.39
N LEU A 6 -1.38 -8.84 -1.12
CA LEU A 6 -0.75 -9.02 0.18
C LEU A 6 0.33 -7.99 0.43
N LEU A 7 1.15 -7.70 -0.59
CA LEU A 7 2.18 -6.67 -0.51
C LEU A 7 1.58 -5.28 -0.28
N VAL A 8 0.51 -4.92 -0.98
CA VAL A 8 -0.16 -3.63 -0.80
C VAL A 8 -0.76 -3.52 0.60
N ARG A 9 -1.37 -4.58 1.13
CA ARG A 9 -1.88 -4.59 2.50
C ARG A 9 -0.77 -4.43 3.54
N ALA A 10 0.34 -5.14 3.38
CA ALA A 10 1.50 -4.99 4.27
C ALA A 10 2.07 -3.56 4.22
N ALA A 11 2.11 -2.94 3.03
CA ALA A 11 2.52 -1.55 2.89
C ALA A 11 1.55 -0.58 3.58
N GLU A 12 0.24 -0.80 3.47
CA GLU A 12 -0.75 0.00 4.21
C GLU A 12 -0.59 -0.13 5.73
N ASP A 13 -0.34 -1.34 6.22
CA ASP A 13 -0.15 -1.59 7.66
C ASP A 13 1.14 -0.91 8.16
N ALA A 14 2.25 -1.05 7.44
CA ALA A 14 3.50 -0.35 7.76
C ALA A 14 3.32 1.18 7.74
N ALA A 15 2.58 1.72 6.76
CA ALA A 15 2.30 3.15 6.69
C ALA A 15 1.49 3.63 7.91
N ARG A 16 0.51 2.84 8.38
CA ARG A 16 -0.25 3.13 9.61
C ARG A 16 0.63 3.11 10.85
N GLU A 17 1.53 2.13 10.96
CA GLU A 17 2.49 2.04 12.07
C GLU A 17 3.42 3.26 12.14
N LEU A 18 3.77 3.84 10.99
CA LEU A 18 4.52 5.09 10.88
C LEU A 18 3.68 6.35 11.13
N GLY A 19 2.38 6.22 11.38
CA GLY A 19 1.47 7.35 11.61
C GLY A 19 1.00 8.05 10.33
N ALA A 20 1.16 7.43 9.16
CA ALA A 20 0.67 7.99 7.92
C ALA A 20 -0.87 7.97 7.87
N THR A 21 -1.45 9.07 7.43
CA THR A 21 -2.91 9.23 7.27
C THR A 21 -3.37 9.00 5.84
N THR A 22 -2.44 8.92 4.89
CA THR A 22 -2.70 8.76 3.46
C THR A 22 -1.59 7.94 2.83
N LEU A 23 -1.96 7.03 1.93
CA LEU A 23 -1.02 6.42 0.98
C LEU A 23 -1.31 6.93 -0.43
N VAL A 24 -0.25 7.28 -1.16
CA VAL A 24 -0.29 7.65 -2.56
C VAL A 24 0.57 6.65 -3.34
N LEU A 25 0.07 6.17 -4.47
CA LEU A 25 0.77 5.29 -5.39
C LEU A 25 0.79 5.96 -6.77
N ASP A 26 1.96 6.12 -7.35
CA ASP A 26 2.11 6.40 -8.78
C ASP A 26 2.18 5.08 -9.56
N THR A 27 1.62 5.07 -10.76
CA THR A 27 1.61 3.89 -11.64
C THR A 27 1.70 4.35 -13.09
N ARG A 28 2.48 3.63 -13.89
CA ARG A 28 2.55 3.83 -15.33
C ARG A 28 1.28 3.29 -16.01
N GLY A 29 0.79 3.95 -17.06
CA GLY A 29 -0.52 3.68 -17.65
C GLY A 29 -0.66 2.35 -18.35
N ASP A 30 0.45 1.73 -18.74
CA ASP A 30 0.45 0.39 -19.35
C ASP A 30 0.25 -0.76 -18.35
N LEU A 31 0.32 -0.49 -17.03
CA LEU A 31 0.11 -1.48 -15.97
C LEU A 31 -1.37 -1.61 -15.58
N VAL A 32 -2.19 -2.04 -16.52
CA VAL A 32 -3.66 -2.13 -16.38
C VAL A 32 -4.08 -3.03 -15.21
N GLU A 33 -3.39 -4.16 -14.99
CA GLU A 33 -3.67 -5.07 -13.89
C GLU A 33 -3.39 -4.43 -12.52
N ALA A 34 -2.37 -3.56 -12.43
CA ALA A 34 -2.05 -2.84 -11.20
C ALA A 34 -3.14 -1.80 -10.90
N ARG A 35 -3.59 -1.04 -11.91
CA ARG A 35 -4.70 -0.07 -11.77
C ARG A 35 -5.99 -0.76 -11.30
N ALA A 36 -6.32 -1.90 -11.92
CA ALA A 36 -7.48 -2.69 -11.52
C ALA A 36 -7.36 -3.25 -10.09
N LEU A 37 -6.15 -3.64 -9.67
CA LEU A 37 -5.87 -4.07 -8.31
C LEU A 37 -6.09 -2.92 -7.30
N TYR A 38 -5.53 -1.75 -7.54
CA TYR A 38 -5.63 -0.62 -6.61
C TYR A 38 -7.07 -0.11 -6.49
N ALA A 39 -7.80 -0.02 -7.61
CA ALA A 39 -9.22 0.30 -7.59
C ALA A 39 -10.03 -0.69 -6.72
N ARG A 40 -9.76 -2.00 -6.82
CA ARG A 40 -10.39 -3.03 -5.97
C ARG A 40 -10.02 -2.92 -4.49
N LEU A 41 -8.83 -2.40 -4.19
CA LEU A 41 -8.36 -2.17 -2.81
C LEU A 41 -8.87 -0.86 -2.21
N GLY A 42 -9.68 -0.10 -2.98
CA GLY A 42 -10.31 1.14 -2.53
C GLY A 42 -9.45 2.38 -2.67
N TYR A 43 -8.44 2.34 -3.54
CA TYR A 43 -7.73 3.54 -3.95
C TYR A 43 -8.55 4.28 -5.00
N THR A 44 -8.53 5.61 -4.92
CA THR A 44 -9.18 6.50 -5.88
C THR A 44 -8.11 7.12 -6.77
N GLU A 45 -8.37 7.17 -8.07
CA GLU A 45 -7.50 7.88 -9.01
C GLU A 45 -7.59 9.41 -8.77
N THR A 46 -6.45 10.09 -8.71
CA THR A 46 -6.35 11.53 -8.44
C THR A 46 -5.51 12.22 -9.51
N GLU A 47 -5.52 13.56 -9.46
CA GLU A 47 -4.58 14.39 -10.20
C GLU A 47 -3.11 14.05 -9.89
N PRO A 48 -2.17 14.47 -10.77
CA PRO A 48 -0.74 14.28 -10.57
C PRO A 48 -0.26 14.69 -9.18
N HIS A 49 0.37 13.76 -8.48
CA HIS A 49 0.97 14.03 -7.17
C HIS A 49 2.46 14.40 -7.29
N ASN A 50 3.14 13.96 -8.34
CA ASN A 50 4.54 14.25 -8.62
C ASN A 50 4.77 14.52 -10.12
N ASP A 51 5.91 15.14 -10.45
CA ASP A 51 6.32 15.43 -11.82
C ASP A 51 7.21 14.32 -12.41
N ASP A 52 7.03 13.06 -11.96
CA ASP A 52 7.85 11.95 -12.43
C ASP A 52 7.47 11.59 -13.88
N VAL A 53 8.47 11.47 -14.75
CA VAL A 53 8.31 11.20 -16.18
C VAL A 53 7.69 9.84 -16.49
N TYR A 54 7.63 8.93 -15.51
CA TYR A 54 7.01 7.61 -15.66
C TYR A 54 5.69 7.46 -14.88
N ALA A 55 5.32 8.47 -14.09
CA ALA A 55 4.06 8.49 -13.37
C ALA A 55 2.97 9.04 -14.30
N GLU A 56 2.03 8.18 -14.69
CA GLU A 56 0.93 8.56 -15.57
C GLU A 56 -0.41 8.56 -14.82
N HIS A 57 -0.52 7.76 -13.75
CA HIS A 57 -1.71 7.66 -12.91
C HIS A 57 -1.33 7.69 -11.43
N TRP A 58 -2.11 8.43 -10.65
CA TRP A 58 -1.92 8.54 -9.20
C TRP A 58 -3.15 8.00 -8.50
N PHE A 59 -2.91 7.21 -7.47
CA PHE A 59 -3.92 6.55 -6.68
C PHE A 59 -3.74 6.93 -5.23
N ARG A 60 -4.80 7.43 -4.60
CA ARG A 60 -4.80 7.83 -3.20
C ARG A 60 -5.75 6.97 -2.39
N LYS A 61 -5.34 6.62 -1.18
CA LYS A 61 -6.20 6.02 -0.16
C LYS A 61 -5.98 6.68 1.19
N ASP A 62 -7.09 7.04 1.82
CA ASP A 62 -7.11 7.52 3.19
C ASP A 62 -6.96 6.33 4.15
N LEU A 63 -6.01 6.44 5.09
CA LEU A 63 -5.70 5.41 6.08
C LEU A 63 -6.24 5.74 7.48
N THR A 64 -6.86 6.90 7.69
CA THR A 64 -7.36 7.39 8.98
C THR A 64 -8.49 6.53 9.55
N ARG A 65 -9.23 5.84 8.68
CA ARG A 65 -10.17 4.81 9.09
C ARG A 65 -9.49 3.45 9.02
N PRO A 66 -9.25 2.77 10.15
CA PRO A 66 -8.72 1.44 10.12
C PRO A 66 -9.71 0.54 9.39
N ALA A 67 -9.28 -0.09 8.30
CA ALA A 67 -9.91 -1.31 7.85
C ALA A 67 -9.82 -2.32 9.02
N PRO A 68 -10.84 -3.15 9.26
CA PRO A 68 -10.79 -4.12 10.34
C PRO A 68 -9.49 -4.94 10.21
N ALA A 69 -8.70 -4.96 11.29
CA ALA A 69 -7.37 -5.56 11.31
C ALA A 69 -7.40 -6.97 10.69
N PRO A 70 -6.42 -7.35 9.85
CA PRO A 70 -6.31 -8.71 9.36
C PRO A 70 -6.12 -9.64 10.56
N ARG A 71 -7.12 -10.48 10.82
CA ARG A 71 -6.99 -11.57 11.79
C ARG A 71 -5.94 -12.53 11.23
N CYS A 72 -4.83 -12.64 11.96
CA CYS A 72 -3.65 -13.47 11.71
C CYS A 72 -2.64 -12.97 10.66
N ALA A 73 -1.65 -12.20 11.14
CA ALA A 73 -0.26 -12.30 10.69
C ALA A 73 0.67 -11.97 11.86
N ALA A 74 1.03 -12.99 12.65
CA ALA A 74 2.16 -12.91 13.55
C ALA A 74 3.45 -13.00 12.72
N ALA A 75 4.27 -11.94 12.70
CA ALA A 75 5.74 -11.98 12.65
C ALA A 75 6.31 -10.61 12.24
N HIS A 76 6.54 -9.74 13.22
CA HIS A 76 7.72 -8.88 13.21
C HIS A 76 8.22 -8.74 14.64
N ASP A 77 8.99 -9.73 15.10
CA ASP A 77 9.83 -9.59 16.29
C ASP A 77 11.29 -9.46 15.82
N PRO A 78 11.87 -8.25 15.78
CA PRO A 78 13.28 -8.07 15.45
C PRO A 78 14.24 -8.42 16.60
N SER A 79 13.79 -9.03 17.70
CA SER A 79 14.57 -9.14 18.95
C SER A 79 15.26 -10.49 19.20
N ARG A 80 15.27 -11.43 18.24
CA ARG A 80 15.81 -12.80 18.50
C ARG A 80 17.28 -13.05 18.13
N THR A 81 18.12 -12.02 18.06
CA THR A 81 19.57 -12.21 17.83
C THR A 81 20.42 -11.49 18.87
N ALA A 82 20.25 -11.85 20.14
CA ALA A 82 21.21 -11.51 21.19
C ALA A 82 21.18 -12.54 22.33
N ARG A 83 21.60 -13.79 22.08
CA ARG A 83 22.16 -14.69 23.11
C ARG A 83 23.08 -15.75 22.46
N ARG A 84 24.39 -15.53 22.45
CA ARG A 84 25.37 -16.21 23.33
C ARG A 84 26.80 -15.83 22.96
#